data_AF-Q5YZN4-F1
#
_entry.id   AF-Q5YZN4-F1
#
_cell.length_a   1.000
_cell.length_b   1.000
_cell.length_c   1.000
_cell.angle_alpha   90.00
_cell.angle_beta   90.00
_cell.angle_gamma   90.00
#
_symmetry.space_group_name_H-M   'P 1'
#
loop_
_entity.id
_entity.type
_entity.pdbx_description
1 polymer ?
#
loop_
_entity_poly.entity_id
_entity_poly.type
_entity_poly.pdbx_seq_one_letter_code
_entity_poly.pdbx_strand_id
1 'polypeptide(L)'
;MEGVSSFPGGDMAAVLVTDGLDSKLTAVEASAIFSVTAATIRKWASLGKLAAVGMDARNRKLYRLADIAACEKATRHAAGRGR
;
A
#
# COMPACT_ATOMS: atom_id res chain seq x y z
N MET A 1 33.61 32.53 -11.02
CA MET A 1 34.40 31.33 -10.73
C MET A 1 34.12 30.97 -9.29
N GLU A 2 33.43 29.91 -8.89
CA GLU A 2 32.72 28.76 -9.46
C GLU A 2 31.60 28.52 -8.41
N GLY A 3 30.33 28.28 -8.72
CA GLY A 3 29.89 27.01 -9.30
C GLY A 3 29.66 25.96 -8.20
N VAL A 4 28.41 25.51 -8.06
CA VAL A 4 27.93 24.26 -7.45
C VAL A 4 27.32 24.28 -6.03
N SER A 5 26.00 24.43 -6.06
CA SER A 5 24.98 23.79 -5.22
C SER A 5 25.33 22.38 -4.72
N SER A 6 25.13 22.09 -3.43
CA SER A 6 24.86 20.71 -2.98
C SER A 6 24.10 20.70 -1.66
N PHE A 7 22.78 20.60 -1.75
CA PHE A 7 21.92 20.13 -0.66
C PHE A 7 21.52 18.69 -1.00
N PRO A 8 21.91 17.67 -0.21
CA PRO A 8 21.24 16.37 -0.26
C PRO A 8 20.30 16.28 0.95
N GLY A 9 19.23 17.08 0.94
CA GLY A 9 18.17 17.07 1.95
C GLY A 9 16.83 16.53 1.44
N GLY A 10 16.79 15.91 0.25
CA GLY A 10 15.55 15.55 -0.46
C GLY A 10 15.37 14.08 -0.85
N ASP A 11 16.41 13.24 -0.79
CA ASP A 11 16.38 11.91 -1.45
C ASP A 11 16.16 10.70 -0.51
N MET A 12 16.08 10.89 0.81
CA MET A 12 15.83 9.75 1.72
C MET A 12 14.34 9.45 1.96
N ALA A 13 13.44 10.40 1.70
CA ALA A 13 12.00 10.17 1.83
C ALA A 13 11.44 9.36 0.64
N ALA A 14 11.96 9.54 -0.57
CA ALA A 14 11.48 8.80 -1.74
C ALA A 14 11.95 7.34 -1.75
N VAL A 15 13.19 7.06 -1.30
CA VAL A 15 13.77 5.71 -1.28
C VAL A 15 13.14 4.81 -0.19
N LEU A 16 12.79 5.37 0.98
CA LEU A 16 12.04 4.64 2.01
C LEU A 16 10.59 4.36 1.59
N VAL A 17 10.00 5.22 0.75
CA VAL A 17 8.65 5.01 0.22
C VAL A 17 8.63 3.85 -0.79
N THR A 18 9.64 3.70 -1.64
CA THR A 18 9.65 2.60 -2.64
C THR A 18 9.84 1.22 -2.02
N ASP A 19 10.70 1.07 -1.00
CA ASP A 19 10.88 -0.22 -0.31
C ASP A 19 9.62 -0.59 0.51
N GLY A 20 8.98 0.42 1.11
CA GLY A 20 7.70 0.26 1.79
C GLY A 20 6.52 -0.09 0.87
N LEU A 21 6.55 0.33 -0.40
CA LEU A 21 5.47 0.08 -1.38
C LEU A 21 5.43 -1.37 -1.88
N ASP A 22 6.58 -2.01 -2.04
CA ASP A 22 6.69 -3.44 -2.37
C ASP A 22 6.61 -4.36 -1.15
N SER A 23 6.50 -3.76 0.04
CA SER A 23 6.36 -4.48 1.29
C SER A 23 5.08 -5.34 1.27
N LYS A 24 5.26 -6.62 1.60
CA LYS A 24 4.22 -7.64 1.58
C LYS A 24 3.58 -7.72 2.96
N LEU A 25 2.33 -7.31 3.07
CA LEU A 25 1.63 -7.21 4.33
C LEU A 25 0.45 -8.15 4.37
N THR A 26 0.16 -8.66 5.56
CA THR A 26 -1.11 -9.34 5.82
C THR A 26 -2.25 -8.32 5.90
N ALA A 27 -3.48 -8.80 5.72
CA ALA A 27 -4.67 -7.93 5.85
C ALA A 27 -4.78 -7.24 7.23
N VAL A 28 -4.21 -7.82 8.28
CA VAL A 28 -4.23 -7.25 9.64
C VAL A 28 -3.23 -6.10 9.75
N GLU A 29 -1.99 -6.30 9.30
CA GLU A 29 -0.97 -5.24 9.29
C GLU A 29 -1.38 -4.09 8.37
N ALA A 30 -1.89 -4.43 7.19
CA ALA A 30 -2.44 -3.45 6.26
C ALA A 30 -3.59 -2.65 6.88
N SER A 31 -4.43 -3.24 7.73
CA SER A 31 -5.51 -2.50 8.41
C SER A 31 -5.02 -1.56 9.52
N ALA A 32 -3.80 -1.74 10.02
CA ALA A 32 -3.19 -0.82 10.97
C ALA A 32 -2.56 0.38 10.24
N ILE A 33 -2.06 0.17 9.03
CA ILE A 33 -1.38 1.19 8.22
C ILE A 33 -2.39 2.01 7.40
N PHE A 34 -3.28 1.30 6.70
CA PHE A 34 -4.39 1.90 5.99
C PHE A 34 -5.59 1.90 6.92
N SER A 35 -6.27 3.04 7.06
CA SER A 35 -7.47 3.20 7.91
C SER A 35 -8.70 2.44 7.37
N VAL A 36 -8.51 1.22 6.87
CA VAL A 36 -9.50 0.29 6.33
C VAL A 36 -9.48 -0.99 7.15
N THR A 37 -10.62 -1.63 7.34
CA THR A 37 -10.69 -2.88 8.10
C THR A 37 -10.10 -4.05 7.31
N ALA A 38 -9.52 -5.03 8.02
CA ALA A 38 -9.03 -6.28 7.41
C ALA A 38 -10.12 -7.03 6.63
N ALA A 39 -11.40 -6.87 7.02
CA ALA A 39 -12.54 -7.41 6.29
C ALA A 39 -12.69 -6.78 4.89
N THR A 40 -12.49 -5.47 4.76
CA THR A 40 -12.50 -4.77 3.47
C THR A 40 -11.40 -5.28 2.55
N ILE A 41 -10.21 -5.50 3.08
CA ILE A 41 -9.07 -6.06 2.32
C ILE A 41 -9.38 -7.48 1.82
N ARG A 42 -9.94 -8.34 2.69
CA ARG A 42 -10.39 -9.68 2.31
C ARG A 42 -11.48 -9.63 1.23
N LYS A 43 -12.40 -8.65 1.33
CA LYS A 43 -13.45 -8.42 0.33
C LYS A 43 -12.86 -7.99 -1.02
N TRP A 44 -11.85 -7.14 -1.03
CA TRP A 44 -11.15 -6.80 -2.28
C TRP A 44 -10.47 -8.02 -2.91
N ALA A 45 -9.85 -8.89 -2.10
CA ALA A 45 -9.26 -10.14 -2.57
C ALA A 45 -10.31 -11.11 -3.13
N SER A 46 -11.47 -11.25 -2.47
CA SER A 46 -12.57 -12.11 -2.99
C SER A 46 -13.22 -11.55 -4.25
N LEU A 47 -13.23 -10.23 -4.41
CA LEU A 47 -13.72 -9.56 -5.62
C LEU A 47 -12.70 -9.57 -6.78
N GLY A 48 -11.50 -10.12 -6.57
CA GLY A 48 -10.42 -10.11 -7.55
C GLY A 48 -9.77 -8.74 -7.77
N LYS A 49 -10.06 -7.75 -6.91
CA LYS A 49 -9.47 -6.41 -6.98
C LYS A 49 -8.06 -6.36 -6.37
N LEU A 50 -7.77 -7.28 -5.46
CA LEU A 50 -6.50 -7.36 -4.77
C LEU A 50 -5.89 -8.76 -4.98
N ALA A 51 -4.70 -8.80 -5.56
CA ALA A 51 -3.97 -10.05 -5.80
C ALA A 51 -3.10 -10.41 -4.58
N ALA A 52 -3.24 -11.64 -4.08
CA ALA A 52 -2.32 -12.15 -3.07
C ALA A 52 -0.99 -12.50 -3.76
N VAL A 53 0.11 -11.95 -3.24
CA VAL A 53 1.46 -12.13 -3.81
C VAL A 53 2.16 -13.33 -3.19
N GLY A 54 1.58 -13.90 -2.13
CA GLY A 54 2.04 -15.14 -1.53
C GLY A 54 1.27 -15.47 -0.27
N MET A 55 1.76 -16.48 0.43
CA MET A 55 1.29 -16.85 1.75
C MET A 55 2.47 -16.80 2.72
N ASP A 56 2.22 -16.28 3.92
CA ASP A 56 3.15 -16.29 5.04
C ASP A 56 3.28 -17.71 5.61
N ALA A 57 4.29 -17.96 6.45
CA ALA A 57 4.55 -19.23 7.15
C ALA A 57 3.34 -19.72 7.99
N ARG A 58 2.41 -18.82 8.32
CA ARG A 58 1.15 -19.11 9.02
C ARG A 58 -0.04 -19.32 8.07
N ASN A 59 0.21 -19.57 6.80
CA ASN A 59 -0.80 -19.74 5.75
C ASN A 59 -1.72 -18.50 5.56
N ARG A 60 -1.20 -17.31 5.87
CA ARG A 60 -1.93 -16.03 5.73
C ARG A 60 -1.61 -15.41 4.39
N LYS A 61 -2.63 -14.98 3.64
CA LYS A 61 -2.44 -14.27 2.36
C LYS A 61 -1.70 -12.94 2.59
N LEU A 62 -0.64 -12.75 1.83
CA LEU A 62 0.16 -11.53 1.79
C LEU A 62 -0.21 -10.72 0.55
N TYR A 63 -0.31 -9.41 0.72
CA TYR A 63 -0.69 -8.47 -0.32
C TYR A 63 0.37 -7.38 -0.40
N ARG A 64 0.65 -6.87 -1.61
CA ARG A 64 1.54 -5.71 -1.76
C ARG A 64 0.86 -4.46 -1.21
N LEU A 65 1.64 -3.66 -0.50
CA LEU A 65 1.19 -2.37 0.01
C LEU A 65 0.71 -1.45 -1.13
N ALA A 66 1.41 -1.45 -2.28
CA ALA A 66 1.01 -0.72 -3.47
C ALA A 66 -0.41 -1.08 -3.99
N ASP A 67 -0.74 -2.37 -4.05
CA ASP A 67 -2.06 -2.83 -4.53
C ASP A 67 -3.18 -2.46 -3.54
N ILE A 68 -2.88 -2.52 -2.24
CA ILE A 68 -3.81 -2.09 -1.18
C ILE A 68 -4.08 -0.58 -1.29
N ALA A 69 -3.04 0.24 -1.49
CA ALA A 69 -3.17 1.68 -1.68
C ALA A 69 -4.01 2.03 -2.91
N ALA A 70 -3.82 1.32 -4.02
CA ALA A 70 -4.63 1.49 -5.22
C ALA A 70 -6.11 1.15 -4.96
N CYS A 71 -6.38 0.04 -4.26
CA CYS A 71 -7.74 -0.36 -3.88
C CYS A 71 -8.41 0.63 -2.91
N GLU A 72 -7.67 1.17 -1.95
CA GLU A 72 -8.13 2.18 -1.02
C GLU A 72 -8.56 3.44 -1.76
N LYS A 73 -7.69 3.96 -2.64
CA LYS A 73 -7.98 5.12 -3.47
C LYS A 73 -9.22 4.89 -4.34
N ALA A 74 -9.31 3.74 -5.00
CA ALA A 74 -10.47 3.38 -5.81
C ALA A 74 -11.77 3.31 -4.98
N THR A 75 -11.70 2.78 -3.76
CA THR A 75 -12.85 2.68 -2.84
C THR A 75 -13.26 4.05 -2.31
N ARG A 76 -12.30 4.91 -1.97
CA ARG A 76 -12.55 6.30 -1.56
C ARG A 76 -13.22 7.10 -2.67
N HIS A 77 -12.73 6.98 -3.91
CA HIS A 77 -13.35 7.61 -5.07
C HIS A 77 -14.76 7.09 -5.34
N ALA A 78 -15.02 5.79 -5.15
CA ALA A 78 -16.35 5.22 -5.31
C ALA A 78 -17.33 5.71 -4.22
N ALA A 79 -16.87 5.82 -2.97
CA ALA A 79 -17.68 6.31 -1.84
C ALA A 79 -18.03 7.81 -1.96
N GLY A 80 -17.18 8.61 -2.59
CA GLY A 80 -17.43 10.04 -2.83
C GLY A 80 -18.42 10.32 -3.97
N ARG A 81 -18.63 9.37 -4.89
CA ARG A 81 -19.41 9.57 -6.12
C ARG A 81 -20.91 9.24 -5.98
N GLY A 82 -21.36 8.85 -4.80
CA GLY A 82 -22.75 8.50 -4.49
C GLY A 82 -23.51 9.57 -3.70
N ARG A 83 -23.15 10.85 -3.84
CA ARG A 83 -23.80 11.98 -3.18
C ARG A 83 -24.27 12.99 -4.21
#